data_AF-A0A4Z2FHJ2-F1
#
_entry.id   AF-A0A4Z2FHJ2-F1
#
_cell.length_a   1.000
_cell.length_b   1.000
_cell.length_c   1.000
_cell.angle_alpha   90.00
_cell.angle_beta   90.00
_cell.angle_gamma   90.00
#
_symmetry.space_group_name_H-M   'P 1'
#
loop_
_entity.id
_entity.type
_entity.pdbx_description
1 polymer ?
#
loop_
_entity_poly.entity_id
_entity_poly.type
_entity_poly.pdbx_seq_one_letter_code
_entity_poly.pdbx_strand_id
1 'polypeptide(L)'
;MLDTILLCGNSNDFVDEKPRGPLRALDANRQLAWLQERLARSKADFLLVAGHYPVWSVSEHGPTHCLLRRLRPLLIKHNATAYLCGHDHNLQKVFSAADSWAGLTATIRVMEDGREEEGRRG
;
A
#
# COMPACT_ATOMS: atom_id res chain seq x y z
N MET A 1 8.57 -3.90 7.24
CA MET A 1 7.60 -3.18 6.38
C MET A 1 7.54 -3.90 5.04
N LEU A 2 6.38 -4.00 4.40
CA LEU A 2 6.25 -4.70 3.12
C LEU A 2 6.86 -3.85 1.99
N ASP A 3 7.88 -4.36 1.32
CA ASP A 3 8.47 -3.70 0.17
C ASP A 3 7.63 -3.98 -1.08
N THR A 4 6.74 -3.04 -1.41
CA THR A 4 5.84 -3.15 -2.57
C THR A 4 6.56 -2.95 -3.90
N ILE A 5 7.73 -2.29 -3.91
CA ILE A 5 8.58 -2.13 -5.10
C ILE A 5 9.24 -3.46 -5.42
N LEU A 6 9.75 -4.17 -4.41
CA LEU A 6 10.25 -5.53 -4.58
C LEU A 6 9.15 -6.49 -5.08
N LEU A 7 7.90 -6.31 -4.63
CA LEU A 7 6.79 -7.17 -5.05
C LEU A 7 6.28 -6.91 -6.46
N CYS A 8 6.22 -5.64 -6.87
CA CYS A 8 5.49 -5.23 -8.07
C CYS A 8 6.35 -4.55 -9.12
N GLY A 9 7.62 -4.27 -8.82
CA GLY A 9 8.50 -3.47 -9.66
C GLY A 9 8.40 -1.99 -9.30
N ASN A 10 9.31 -1.20 -9.87
CA ASN A 10 9.28 0.24 -9.72
C ASN A 10 8.22 0.86 -10.64
N SER A 11 7.65 1.97 -10.18
CA SER A 11 6.84 2.91 -10.96
C SER A 11 7.69 4.13 -11.28
N ASN A 12 7.33 4.86 -12.33
CA ASN A 12 7.86 6.20 -12.54
C ASN A 12 6.71 7.20 -12.34
N ASP A 13 6.73 7.84 -11.19
CA ASP A 13 5.67 8.71 -10.69
C ASP A 13 5.58 10.02 -11.51
N PHE A 14 6.65 10.39 -12.24
CA PHE A 14 6.64 11.57 -13.11
C PHE A 14 5.95 11.35 -14.46
N VAL A 15 5.65 10.10 -14.82
CA VAL A 15 5.02 9.74 -16.11
C VAL A 15 3.85 8.76 -15.94
N ASP A 16 3.33 8.62 -14.72
CA ASP A 16 2.23 7.70 -14.38
C ASP A 16 2.47 6.24 -14.81
N GLU A 17 3.73 5.81 -14.82
CA GLU A 17 4.07 4.45 -15.25
C GLU A 17 3.72 3.43 -14.17
N LYS A 18 2.82 2.51 -14.50
CA LYS A 18 2.43 1.42 -13.60
C LYS A 18 3.54 0.36 -13.49
N PRO A 19 3.73 -0.23 -12.29
CA PRO A 19 4.72 -1.30 -12.11
C PRO A 19 4.44 -2.49 -13.03
N ARG A 20 5.45 -2.90 -13.80
CA ARG A 20 5.36 -4.00 -14.78
C ARG A 20 5.60 -5.40 -14.18
N GLY A 21 5.97 -5.48 -12.90
CA GLY A 21 6.31 -6.72 -12.21
C GLY A 21 7.65 -6.65 -11.50
N PRO A 22 7.93 -7.60 -10.59
CA PRO A 22 9.15 -7.59 -9.80
C PRO A 22 10.41 -7.79 -10.67
N LEU A 23 11.48 -7.05 -10.37
CA LEU A 23 12.80 -7.25 -11.01
C LEU A 23 13.32 -8.68 -10.82
N ARG A 24 13.08 -9.26 -9.65
CA ARG A 24 13.45 -10.64 -9.30
C ARG A 24 12.27 -11.36 -8.67
N ALA A 25 11.63 -12.23 -9.47
CA ALA A 25 10.46 -12.99 -9.02
C ALA A 25 10.75 -13.86 -7.78
N LEU A 26 11.97 -14.38 -7.64
CA LEU A 26 12.37 -15.19 -6.49
C LEU A 26 12.27 -14.40 -5.18
N ASP A 27 12.82 -13.19 -5.14
CA ASP A 27 12.83 -12.35 -3.94
C ASP A 27 11.42 -11.84 -3.62
N ALA A 28 10.65 -11.48 -4.66
CA ALA A 28 9.24 -11.13 -4.52
C ALA A 28 8.40 -12.29 -3.94
N ASN A 29 8.67 -13.53 -4.33
CA ASN A 29 7.98 -14.71 -3.79
C ASN A 29 8.43 -15.02 -2.36
N ARG A 30 9.71 -14.85 -2.03
CA ARG A 30 10.22 -15.00 -0.66
C ARG A 30 9.55 -14.02 0.30
N GLN A 31 9.44 -12.75 -0.08
CA GLN A 31 8.76 -11.75 0.75
C GLN A 31 7.27 -12.08 0.92
N LEU A 32 6.59 -12.56 -0.12
CA LEU A 32 5.18 -12.94 -0.04
C LEU A 32 4.97 -14.16 0.87
N ALA A 33 5.84 -15.17 0.77
CA ALA A 33 5.81 -16.35 1.64
C ALA A 33 6.08 -15.97 3.10
N TRP A 34 7.07 -15.10 3.33
CA TRP A 34 7.33 -14.53 4.66
C TRP A 34 6.09 -13.83 5.21
N LEU A 35 5.45 -12.95 4.44
CA LEU A 35 4.24 -12.24 4.88
C LEU A 35 3.13 -13.21 5.25
N GLN A 36 2.85 -14.20 4.39
CA GLN A 36 1.83 -15.21 4.64
C GLN A 36 2.09 -15.98 5.94
N GLU A 37 3.34 -16.37 6.20
CA GLU A 37 3.72 -17.03 7.44
C GLU A 37 3.50 -16.13 8.66
N ARG A 38 3.90 -14.86 8.59
CA ARG A 38 3.73 -13.89 9.70
C ARG A 38 2.24 -13.66 10.01
N LEU A 39 1.41 -13.52 8.98
CA LEU A 39 -0.04 -13.36 9.15
C LEU A 39 -0.69 -14.62 9.72
N ALA A 40 -0.29 -15.81 9.24
CA ALA A 40 -0.84 -17.08 9.70
C ALA A 40 -0.50 -17.40 11.17
N ARG A 41 0.65 -16.95 11.66
CA ARG A 41 1.10 -17.18 13.05
C ARG A 41 0.58 -16.13 14.03
N SER A 42 0.02 -15.02 13.56
CA SER A 42 -0.41 -13.92 14.42
C SER A 42 -1.66 -14.29 15.22
N LYS A 43 -1.68 -13.88 16.49
CA LYS A 43 -2.85 -13.94 17.38
C LYS A 43 -3.26 -12.56 17.89
N ALA A 44 -2.76 -11.50 17.24
CA ALA A 44 -3.02 -10.13 17.65
C ALA A 44 -4.48 -9.76 17.40
N ASP A 45 -5.05 -8.94 18.31
CA ASP A 45 -6.42 -8.41 18.15
C ASP A 45 -6.53 -7.47 16.94
N PHE A 46 -5.41 -6.81 16.58
CA PHE A 46 -5.31 -5.95 15.41
C PHE A 46 -4.13 -6.32 14.52
N LEU A 47 -4.41 -6.46 13.22
CA LEU A 47 -3.42 -6.79 12.19
C LEU A 47 -3.29 -5.63 11.21
N LEU A 48 -2.18 -4.89 11.33
CA LEU A 48 -1.84 -3.79 10.44
C LEU A 48 -0.74 -4.21 9.49
N VAL A 49 -0.95 -4.00 8.19
CA VAL A 49 0.05 -4.23 7.14
C VAL A 49 0.36 -2.90 6.47
N ALA A 50 1.63 -2.58 6.25
CA ALA A 50 2.03 -1.33 5.61
C ALA A 50 2.99 -1.58 4.45
N GLY A 51 2.79 -0.87 3.35
CA GLY A 51 3.63 -0.87 2.15
C GLY A 51 3.58 0.48 1.44
N HIS A 52 4.40 0.71 0.41
CA HIS A 52 4.44 2.00 -0.27
C HIS A 52 3.25 2.16 -1.23
N TYR A 53 3.02 1.19 -2.12
CA TYR A 53 1.98 1.28 -3.14
C TYR A 53 0.56 0.99 -2.63
N PRO A 54 -0.47 1.68 -3.17
CA PRO A 54 -1.85 1.45 -2.81
C PRO A 54 -2.40 0.14 -3.41
N VAL A 55 -3.09 -0.65 -2.57
CA VAL A 55 -3.94 -1.76 -3.03
C VAL A 55 -5.18 -1.19 -3.72
N TRP A 56 -5.77 -0.16 -3.12
CA TRP A 56 -6.89 0.61 -3.65
C TRP A 56 -6.52 2.09 -3.63
N SER A 57 -6.82 2.78 -4.72
CA SER A 57 -6.79 4.25 -4.78
C SER A 57 -7.82 4.72 -5.79
N VAL A 58 -8.50 5.82 -5.47
CA VAL A 58 -9.37 6.56 -6.40
C VAL A 58 -8.67 7.80 -6.99
N SER A 59 -7.34 7.90 -6.84
CA SER A 59 -6.54 9.01 -7.35
C SER A 59 -5.81 8.67 -8.66
N GLU A 60 -4.92 9.57 -9.09
CA GLU A 60 -4.26 9.62 -10.40
C GLU A 60 -3.58 8.30 -10.79
N HIS A 61 -2.90 7.63 -9.86
CA HIS A 61 -2.23 6.36 -10.16
C HIS A 61 -3.17 5.13 -10.12
N GLY A 62 -4.31 5.25 -9.43
CA GLY A 62 -5.30 4.20 -9.29
C GLY A 62 -4.78 2.95 -8.55
N PRO A 63 -5.51 1.83 -8.59
CA PRO A 63 -5.10 0.62 -7.87
C PRO A 63 -3.91 -0.09 -8.52
N THR A 64 -2.97 -0.56 -7.68
CA THR A 64 -1.84 -1.37 -8.14
C THR A 64 -2.29 -2.81 -8.43
N HIS A 65 -2.49 -3.15 -9.71
CA HIS A 65 -3.00 -4.47 -10.12
C HIS A 65 -2.19 -5.67 -9.58
N CYS A 66 -0.87 -5.51 -9.44
CA CYS A 66 -0.02 -6.53 -8.83
C CYS A 66 -0.43 -6.83 -7.38
N LEU A 67 -0.69 -5.78 -6.57
CA LEU A 67 -1.12 -5.92 -5.18
C LEU A 67 -2.56 -6.43 -5.07
N LEU A 68 -3.45 -6.04 -5.98
CA LEU A 68 -4.81 -6.60 -6.05
C LEU A 68 -4.80 -8.12 -6.25
N ARG A 69 -3.85 -8.65 -7.03
CA ARG A 69 -3.74 -10.09 -7.27
C ARG A 69 -2.99 -10.85 -6.19
N ARG A 70 -1.94 -10.26 -5.62
CA ARG A 70 -1.00 -10.99 -4.73
C ARG A 70 -1.22 -10.70 -3.25
N LEU A 71 -1.50 -9.44 -2.90
CA LEU A 71 -1.57 -9.00 -1.50
C LEU A 71 -3.01 -9.02 -0.97
N ARG A 72 -3.98 -8.53 -1.73
CA ARG A 72 -5.39 -8.47 -1.31
C ARG A 72 -5.94 -9.83 -0.84
N PRO A 73 -5.71 -10.96 -1.53
CA PRO A 73 -6.21 -12.25 -1.04
C PRO A 73 -5.63 -12.66 0.31
N LEU A 74 -4.38 -12.28 0.61
CA LEU A 74 -3.76 -12.56 1.91
C LEU A 74 -4.34 -11.70 3.03
N LEU A 75 -4.58 -10.41 2.75
CA LEU A 75 -5.20 -9.51 3.73
C LEU A 75 -6.60 -9.99 4.12
N ILE A 76 -7.41 -10.42 3.14
CA ILE A 76 -8.74 -10.98 3.36
C ILE A 76 -8.64 -12.31 4.12
N LYS A 77 -7.80 -13.24 3.65
CA LYS A 77 -7.65 -14.58 4.24
C LYS A 77 -7.27 -14.53 5.73
N HIS A 78 -6.51 -13.53 6.13
CA HIS A 78 -5.99 -13.38 7.49
C HIS A 78 -6.72 -12.29 8.31
N ASN A 79 -7.86 -11.79 7.84
CA ASN A 79 -8.65 -10.73 8.50
C ASN A 79 -7.77 -9.55 8.96
N ALA A 80 -6.92 -9.04 8.07
CA ALA A 80 -6.10 -7.88 8.38
C ALA A 80 -7.01 -6.68 8.69
N THR A 81 -6.87 -6.12 9.89
CA THR A 81 -7.60 -4.94 10.33
C THR A 81 -7.38 -3.79 9.38
N ALA A 82 -6.12 -3.56 8.99
CA ALA A 82 -5.83 -2.50 8.06
C ALA A 82 -4.63 -2.70 7.14
N TYR A 83 -4.74 -2.10 5.95
CA TYR A 83 -3.61 -1.84 5.06
C TYR A 83 -3.30 -0.35 5.03
N LEU A 84 -2.03 0.00 5.20
CA LEU A 84 -1.56 1.38 5.17
C LEU A 84 -0.63 1.55 3.96
N CYS A 85 -0.90 2.55 3.14
CA CYS A 85 -0.08 2.86 1.97
C CYS A 85 0.21 4.35 1.85
N GLY A 86 1.06 4.71 0.89
CA GLY A 86 1.31 6.08 0.46
C GLY A 86 1.25 6.15 -1.06
N HIS A 87 2.28 6.75 -1.67
CA HIS A 87 2.49 6.94 -3.10
C HIS A 87 1.54 7.97 -3.74
N ASP A 88 0.24 7.91 -3.51
CA ASP A 88 -0.64 9.03 -3.89
C ASP A 88 -0.45 10.20 -2.91
N HIS A 89 -0.24 11.41 -3.43
CA HIS A 89 -0.02 12.62 -2.62
C HIS A 89 -1.33 13.23 -2.06
N ASN A 90 -2.21 12.38 -1.54
CA ASN A 90 -3.47 12.77 -0.92
C ASN A 90 -3.89 11.80 0.20
N LEU A 91 -4.90 12.19 0.97
CA LEU A 91 -5.45 11.37 2.05
C LEU A 91 -6.75 10.70 1.59
N GLN A 92 -6.76 9.37 1.62
CA GLN A 92 -7.95 8.57 1.31
C GLN A 92 -8.23 7.55 2.40
N LYS A 93 -9.52 7.35 2.70
CA LYS A 93 -10.01 6.24 3.51
C LYS A 93 -10.98 5.42 2.66
N VAL A 94 -10.57 4.22 2.30
CA VAL A 94 -11.35 3.32 1.44
C VAL A 94 -11.85 2.15 2.28
N PHE A 95 -13.16 1.87 2.17
CA PHE A 95 -13.81 0.72 2.76
C PHE A 95 -14.20 -0.26 1.66
N SER A 96 -13.93 -1.55 1.85
CA SER A 96 -14.45 -2.57 0.95
C SER A 96 -15.89 -2.92 1.33
N ALA A 97 -16.82 -2.76 0.38
CA ALA A 97 -18.23 -3.13 0.58
C ALA A 97 -18.47 -4.66 0.61
N ALA A 98 -17.45 -5.46 0.29
CA ALA A 98 -17.53 -6.92 0.34
C ALA A 98 -17.52 -7.48 1.78
N ASP A 99 -17.18 -6.64 2.77
CA ASP A 99 -16.95 -7.05 4.14
C ASP A 99 -17.96 -6.36 5.06
N SER A 100 -19.09 -7.02 5.31
CA SER A 100 -19.79 -6.82 6.58
C SER A 100 -18.82 -7.23 7.68
N TRP A 101 -18.14 -6.24 8.28
CA TRP A 101 -17.10 -6.29 9.33
C TRP A 101 -15.61 -6.30 8.86
N ALA A 102 -15.02 -5.09 8.93
CA ALA A 102 -13.66 -4.76 9.40
C ALA A 102 -12.39 -5.03 8.54
N GLY A 103 -12.37 -4.58 7.28
CA GLY A 103 -11.11 -4.27 6.57
C GLY A 103 -10.92 -2.76 6.35
N LEU A 104 -10.17 -2.07 7.22
CA LEU A 104 -9.88 -0.62 7.12
C LEU A 104 -8.63 -0.40 6.27
N THR A 105 -8.66 0.23 5.09
CA THR A 105 -7.39 0.70 4.48
C THR A 105 -7.17 2.15 4.91
N ALA A 106 -6.05 2.48 5.56
CA ALA A 106 -5.73 3.83 6.02
C ALA A 106 -4.34 4.28 5.51
N THR A 107 -4.32 5.15 4.51
CA THR A 107 -3.09 5.78 4.02
C THR A 107 -2.63 6.85 5.04
N ILE A 108 -1.37 6.81 5.52
CA ILE A 108 -0.84 7.78 6.50
C ILE A 108 -0.16 8.94 5.76
N ARG A 109 -0.57 10.17 6.07
CA ARG A 109 0.04 11.44 5.60
C ARG A 109 1.17 11.87 6.56
N VAL A 110 2.37 12.10 6.04
CA VAL A 110 3.36 12.98 6.68
C VAL A 110 3.19 14.35 6.03
N MET A 111 2.71 15.34 6.79
CA MET A 111 2.83 16.74 6.38
C MET A 111 4.28 17.14 6.67
N GLU A 112 5.09 17.34 5.63
CA GLU A 112 6.28 18.20 5.79
C GLU A 112 5.77 19.65 5.81
N ASP A 113 5.81 20.26 7.00
CA ASP A 113 5.56 21.69 7.19
C ASP A 113 6.75 22.46 6.60
N GLY A 114 6.70 22.72 5.30
CA GLY A 114 7.57 23.66 4.62
C GLY A 114 6.98 25.07 4.72
N ARG A 115 7.31 25.81 5.79
CA ARG A 115 7.22 27.27 5.79
C ARG A 115 8.18 27.82 4.74
N GLU A 116 7.65 28.53 3.75
CA GLU A 116 8.34 29.66 3.12
C GLU A 116 7.37 30.84 3.02
N GLU A 117 7.34 31.65 4.08
CA GLU A 117 7.04 33.08 3.90
C GLU A 117 8.33 33.75 3.41
N GLU A 118 8.41 34.09 2.13
CA GLU A 118 9.33 35.14 1.69
C GLU A 118 8.75 35.94 0.50
N GLY A 119 8.45 37.20 0.79
CA GLY A 119 8.84 38.32 -0.08
C GLY A 119 8.04 38.57 -1.35
N ARG A 120 7.03 39.44 -1.25
CA ARG A 120 6.75 40.37 -2.36
C ARG A 120 6.38 41.76 -1.86
N ARG A 121 7.41 42.54 -1.51
CA ARG A 121 7.43 43.99 -1.73
C ARG A 121 7.88 44.22 -3.17
N GLY A 122 7.14 45.05 -3.90
CA GLY A 122 7.40 45.40 -5.31
C GLY A 122 6.11 45.70 -6.02
#